data_AF-A0A819S2C8-F1
#
_entry.id   AF-A0A819S2C8-F1
#
_cell.length_a   1.000
_cell.length_b   1.000
_cell.length_c   1.000
_cell.angle_alpha   90.00
_cell.angle_beta   90.00
_cell.angle_gamma   90.00
#
_symmetry.space_group_name_H-M   'P 1'
#
loop_
_entity.id
_entity.type
_entity.pdbx_description
1 polymer ?
#
loop_
_entity_poly.entity_id
_entity_poly.type
_entity_poly.pdbx_seq_one_letter_code
_entity_poly.pdbx_strand_id
1 'polypeptide(L)' 'MGWNSWNRFKHNIREKIVQQTADAIVATDLAAAGYQYVNLDDCWQLTRDSQGIIHPDPQAFPSGILALADYVHSR' A
#
# COMPACT_ATOMS: atom_id res chain seq x y z
N MET A 1 -6.88 8.31 11.78
CA MET A 1 -5.42 8.08 12.00
C MET A 1 -4.97 6.96 11.09
N GLY A 2 -3.68 6.62 11.04
CA GLY A 2 -3.26 5.55 10.14
C GLY A 2 -1.78 5.20 10.23
N TRP A 3 -1.37 4.41 9.25
CA TRP A 3 0.01 3.97 9.02
C TRP A 3 0.56 4.60 7.74
N ASN A 4 1.86 4.83 7.69
CA ASN A 4 2.59 5.24 6.50
C ASN A 4 3.87 4.38 6.36
N SER A 5 4.18 3.95 5.14
CA SER A 5 5.29 3.02 4.87
C SER A 5 6.69 3.56 5.16
N TRP A 6 6.89 4.87 5.10
CA TRP A 6 8.21 5.50 4.98
C TRP A 6 9.14 5.23 6.15
N ASN A 7 8.65 5.38 7.38
CA ASN A 7 9.53 5.33 8.56
C ASN A 7 10.21 3.97 8.73
N ARG A 8 9.58 2.89 8.24
CA ARG A 8 10.11 1.53 8.37
C ARG A 8 10.71 0.98 7.07
N PHE A 9 10.07 1.22 5.93
CA PHE A 9 10.36 0.49 4.70
C PHE A 9 11.14 1.29 3.66
N LYS A 10 11.05 2.64 3.66
CA LYS A 10 11.69 3.49 2.64
C LYS A 10 11.37 2.96 1.23
N HIS A 11 12.38 2.83 0.38
CA HIS A 11 12.31 2.32 -0.99
C HIS A 11 11.94 0.82 -1.10
N ASN A 12 11.90 0.06 0.01
CA ASN A 12 11.65 -1.38 -0.01
C ASN A 12 10.18 -1.75 0.19
N ILE A 13 9.26 -0.84 -0.15
CA ILE A 13 7.82 -1.11 -0.05
C ILE A 13 7.36 -2.04 -1.18
N ARG A 14 6.49 -3.00 -0.85
CA ARG A 14 5.97 -4.01 -1.77
C ARG A 14 4.52 -4.35 -1.41
N GLU A 15 3.75 -4.83 -2.38
CA GLU A 15 2.34 -5.21 -2.22
C GLU A 15 2.09 -6.08 -0.99
N LYS A 16 2.89 -7.14 -0.82
CA LYS A 16 2.76 -8.06 0.33
C LYS A 16 2.95 -7.37 1.69
N ILE A 17 3.82 -6.37 1.78
CA ILE A 17 4.03 -5.61 3.03
C ILE A 17 2.78 -4.80 3.35
N VAL A 18 2.17 -4.18 2.34
CA VAL A 18 0.94 -3.39 2.52
C VAL A 18 -0.23 -4.30 2.92
N GLN A 19 -0.39 -5.45 2.26
CA GLN A 19 -1.40 -6.46 2.61
C GLN A 19 -1.26 -6.92 4.06
N GLN A 20 -0.05 -7.34 4.45
CA GLN A 20 0.25 -7.79 5.82
C GLN A 20 0.04 -6.68 6.85
N THR A 21 0.30 -5.42 6.48
CA THR A 21 0.05 -4.28 7.37
C THR A 21 -1.43 -4.04 7.56
N ALA A 22 -2.24 -4.12 6.50
CA ALA A 22 -3.69 -4.01 6.58
C ALA A 22 -4.30 -5.13 7.45
N ASP A 23 -3.88 -6.38 7.23
CA ASP A 23 -4.26 -7.52 8.08
C ASP A 23 -3.88 -7.27 9.55
N ALA A 24 -2.67 -6.76 9.82
CA ALA A 24 -2.23 -6.48 11.19
C ALA A 24 -3.04 -5.35 11.84
N ILE A 25 -3.39 -4.29 11.12
CA ILE A 25 -4.22 -3.18 11.64
C ILE A 25 -5.58 -3.69 12.13
N VAL A 26 -6.17 -4.65 11.43
CA VAL A 26 -7.44 -5.28 11.84
C VAL A 26 -7.21 -6.28 12.97
N ALA A 27 -6.24 -7.19 12.83
CA ALA A 27 -5.96 -8.25 13.81
C ALA A 27 -5.51 -7.74 15.19
N THR A 28 -5.08 -6.47 15.27
CA THR A 28 -4.63 -5.83 16.52
C THR A 28 -5.61 -4.77 17.03
N ASP A 29 -6.84 -4.72 16.50
CA ASP A 29 -7.89 -3.75 16.84
C ASP A 29 -7.49 -2.27 16.63
N LEU A 30 -6.39 -1.99 15.92
CA LEU A 30 -5.99 -0.63 15.59
C LEU A 30 -7.03 0.05 14.68
N ALA A 31 -7.67 -0.71 13.79
CA ALA A 31 -8.81 -0.21 13.01
C ALA A 31 -9.93 0.31 13.91
N ALA A 32 -10.32 -0.47 14.93
CA ALA A 32 -11.34 -0.08 15.91
C ALA A 32 -10.90 1.12 16.76
N ALA A 33 -9.58 1.24 17.02
CA ALA A 33 -8.99 2.41 17.67
C ALA A 33 -8.87 3.66 16.76
N GLY A 34 -9.30 3.58 15.48
CA GLY A 34 -9.36 4.71 14.55
C GLY A 34 -8.17 4.86 13.58
N TYR A 35 -7.32 3.84 13.46
CA TYR A 35 -6.28 3.75 12.44
C TYR A 35 -6.86 3.20 11.14
N GLN A 36 -7.42 4.10 10.32
CA GLN A 36 -8.21 3.78 9.12
C GLN A 36 -7.46 3.99 7.80
N TYR A 37 -6.31 4.67 7.82
CA TYR A 37 -5.55 4.98 6.61
C TYR A 37 -4.30 4.10 6.49
N VAL A 38 -4.11 3.51 5.32
CA VAL A 38 -2.89 2.78 4.93
C VAL A 38 -2.22 3.56 3.80
N ASN A 39 -1.25 4.39 4.15
CA ASN A 39 -0.63 5.30 3.20
C ASN A 39 0.65 4.69 2.62
N LEU A 40 0.64 4.51 1.31
CA LEU A 40 1.80 4.17 0.51
C LEU A 40 2.60 5.46 0.26
N ASP A 41 3.83 5.50 0.77
CA ASP A 41 4.76 6.61 0.54
C ASP A 41 5.54 6.42 -0.77
N ASP A 42 6.67 7.10 -0.94
CA ASP A 42 7.43 7.11 -2.20
C ASP A 42 7.91 5.71 -2.65
N CYS A 43 8.35 5.64 -3.92
CA CYS A 43 8.97 4.49 -4.57
C CYS A 43 8.02 3.35 -4.96
N TRP A 44 6.72 3.62 -5.07
CA TRP A 44 5.76 2.65 -5.61
C TRP A 44 5.64 2.72 -7.14
N GLN A 45 5.94 3.89 -7.70
CA GLN A 45 5.85 4.23 -9.11
C GLN A 45 7.15 3.91 -9.87
N LEU A 46 7.03 3.57 -11.16
CA LEU A 46 8.19 3.35 -12.04
C LEU A 46 8.22 4.28 -13.26
N THR A 47 7.20 4.21 -14.12
CA THR A 47 7.17 4.94 -15.38
C THR A 47 5.83 5.64 -15.61
N ARG A 48 5.80 6.53 -16.59
CA ARG A 48 4.57 7.04 -17.18
C ARG A 48 4.42 6.50 -18.60
N ASP A 49 3.21 6.15 -19.01
CA ASP A 49 2.93 5.80 -20.41
C ASP A 49 2.80 7.04 -21.31
N SER A 50 2.53 6.82 -22.60
CA SER A 50 2.35 7.89 -23.60
C SER A 50 1.17 8.83 -23.30
N GLN A 51 0.26 8.44 -22.41
CA GLN A 51 -0.90 9.19 -21.96
C GLN A 51 -0.60 9.93 -20.65
N GLY A 52 0.61 9.76 -20.09
CA GLY A 52 1.04 10.39 -18.83
C GLY A 52 0.57 9.66 -17.57
N ILE A 53 -0.03 8.47 -17.70
CA ILE A 53 -0.53 7.67 -16.58
C ILE A 53 0.66 7.03 -15.86
N ILE A 54 0.68 7.15 -14.53
CA ILE A 54 1.73 6.56 -13.68
C ILE A 54 1.44 5.07 -13.53
N HIS A 55 2.45 4.25 -13.78
CA HIS A 55 2.40 2.80 -13.56
C HIS A 55 3.19 2.43 -12.31
N PRO A 56 2.66 1.55 -11.45
CA PRO A 56 3.42 1.02 -10.32
C PRO A 56 4.57 0.13 -10.81
N ASP A 57 5.59 -0.07 -9.98
CA ASP A 57 6.61 -1.09 -10.26
C ASP A 57 5.96 -2.49 -10.30
N PRO A 58 5.93 -3.17 -11.45
CA PRO A 58 5.27 -4.47 -11.60
C PRO A 58 5.98 -5.59 -10.83
N GLN A 59 7.24 -5.42 -10.41
CA GLN A 59 7.92 -6.38 -9.54
C GLN A 59 7.51 -6.21 -8.08
N ALA A 60 7.31 -4.97 -7.63
CA ALA A 60 6.91 -4.67 -6.26
C ALA A 60 5.39 -4.79 -6.05
N PHE A 61 4.60 -4.48 -7.08
CA PHE A 61 3.13 -4.47 -7.11
C PHE A 61 2.58 -5.26 -8.30
N PRO A 62 2.79 -6.59 -8.34
CA PRO A 62 2.43 -7.43 -9.48
C PRO A 62 0.93 -7.44 -9.79
N SER A 63 0.06 -7.17 -8.80
CA SER A 63 -1.39 -7.09 -9.00
C SER A 63 -1.86 -5.68 -9.38
N GLY A 64 -0.97 -4.68 -9.30
CA GLY A 64 -1.28 -3.27 -9.47
C GLY A 64 -1.98 -2.62 -8.27
N ILE A 65 -2.07 -1.28 -8.29
CA ILE A 65 -2.59 -0.50 -7.17
C ILE A 65 -4.10 -0.69 -6.95
N LEU A 66 -4.88 -0.87 -8.03
CA LEU A 66 -6.33 -1.08 -7.90
C LEU A 66 -6.65 -2.35 -7.11
N ALA A 67 -6.04 -3.48 -7.47
CA ALA A 67 -6.23 -4.73 -6.77
C ALA A 67 -5.76 -4.66 -5.31
N LEU A 68 -4.66 -3.96 -5.04
CA LEU A 68 -4.18 -3.72 -3.68
C LEU A 68 -5.18 -2.86 -2.87
N ALA A 69 -5.75 -1.81 -3.48
CA ALA A 69 -6.75 -0.98 -2.82
C ALA A 69 -8.03 -1.76 -2.50
N ASP A 70 -8.51 -2.57 -3.44
CA ASP A 70 -9.67 -3.45 -3.23
C ASP A 70 -9.41 -4.44 -2.09
N TYR A 71 -8.20 -5.01 -2.01
CA TYR A 71 -7.81 -5.87 -0.89
C TYR A 71 -7.82 -5.12 0.45
N VAL A 72 -7.27 -3.90 0.51
CA VAL A 72 -7.24 -3.10 1.76
C VAL A 72 -8.65 -2.71 2.20
N HIS A 73 -9.53 -2.35 1.28
CA HIS A 73 -10.93 -2.03 1.60
C HIS A 73 -11.76 -3.25 2.02
N SER A 74 -11.31 -4.47 1.74
CA SER A 74 -11.96 -5.70 2.18
C SER A 74 -11.61 -6.10 3.62
N ARG A 75 -10.82 -5.30 4.34
CA ARG A 75 -10.33 -5.58 5.70
C ARG A 75 -11.13 -4.81 6.73
#